data_AF-A0A436BNT0-F1
#
_entry.id   AF-A0A436BNT0-F1
#
_cell.length_a   1.000
_cell.length_b   1.000
_cell.length_c   1.000
_cell.angle_alpha   90.00
_cell.angle_beta   90.00
_cell.angle_gamma   90.00
#
_symmetry.space_group_name_H-M   'P 1'
#
loop_
_entity.id
_entity.type
_entity.pdbx_description
1 polymer ?
#
loop_
_entity_poly.entity_id
_entity_poly.type
_entity_poly.pdbx_seq_one_letter_code
_entity_poly.pdbx_strand_id
1 'polypeptide(L)'
;VLEPRMIALLEATMWRQIRDPDFMLGALKTYRMMTGLSQMDPDYAQDWWANSLPEFAAAAPFPTADAEEHQLAAIRRMTVDESYVAPDQALVAEALKTVCTISLPARAYKQLLADPAVAGLKEWVPANFAGPNGGKVFARRSAKTLRVGISGAFTYAGFHDVILDRIDDVAAQAALDRAVFAGGCSENSETSVSALSEDILKLYYDDYIAQWDSFLRDMRLAPLTDLIVASENLKDLSSADSALKRLLTAVVQETELTRSDDAPAGDDKAAAKGGSKLLGKLGKLGKIVKTGAKLLPRAGSANEV
;
A
#
# COMPACT_ATOMS: atom_id res chain seq x y z
N VAL A 1 -0.32 -27.45 -28.63
CA VAL A 1 1.10 -27.20 -29.05
C VAL A 1 1.67 -25.92 -28.45
N LEU A 2 0.88 -24.84 -28.32
CA LEU A 2 1.35 -23.57 -27.76
C LEU A 2 1.59 -23.64 -26.23
N GLU A 3 0.70 -24.31 -25.50
CA GLU A 3 0.68 -24.35 -24.03
C GLU A 3 2.01 -24.83 -23.40
N PRO A 4 2.68 -25.91 -23.86
CA PRO A 4 3.98 -26.30 -23.31
C PRO A 4 5.09 -25.27 -23.51
N ARG A 5 5.05 -24.50 -24.62
CA ARG A 5 6.04 -23.44 -24.87
C ARG A 5 5.79 -22.23 -23.98
N MET A 6 4.53 -21.90 -23.71
CA MET A 6 4.17 -20.85 -22.76
C MET A 6 4.64 -21.20 -21.36
N ILE A 7 4.38 -22.43 -20.90
CA ILE A 7 4.88 -22.92 -19.61
C ILE A 7 6.41 -22.84 -19.54
N ALA A 8 7.13 -23.32 -20.56
CA ALA A 8 8.60 -23.24 -20.58
C ALA A 8 9.14 -21.79 -20.55
N LEU A 9 8.47 -20.85 -21.22
CA LEU A 9 8.82 -19.42 -21.14
C LEU A 9 8.63 -18.88 -19.73
N LEU A 10 7.50 -19.23 -19.09
CA LEU A 10 7.20 -18.82 -17.72
C LEU A 10 8.22 -19.41 -16.74
N GLU A 11 8.53 -20.70 -16.84
CA GLU A 11 9.54 -21.38 -16.00
C GLU A 11 10.92 -20.74 -16.13
N ALA A 12 11.38 -20.49 -17.37
CA ALA A 12 12.65 -19.83 -17.61
C ALA A 12 12.70 -18.42 -17.02
N THR A 13 11.60 -17.68 -17.11
CA THR A 13 11.48 -16.33 -16.54
C THR A 13 11.46 -16.38 -15.01
N MET A 14 10.72 -17.32 -14.41
CA MET A 14 10.70 -17.55 -12.96
C MET A 14 12.07 -17.93 -12.40
N TRP A 15 12.81 -18.83 -13.06
CA TRP A 15 14.17 -19.16 -12.64
C TRP A 15 15.11 -17.95 -12.70
N ARG A 16 14.97 -17.09 -13.71
CA ARG A 16 15.78 -15.86 -13.84
C ARG A 16 15.45 -14.85 -12.73
N GLN A 17 14.18 -14.72 -12.38
CA GLN A 17 13.68 -13.78 -11.37
C GLN A 17 13.45 -14.44 -10.02
N ILE A 18 14.12 -15.57 -9.73
CA ILE A 18 13.82 -16.40 -8.57
C ILE A 18 14.00 -15.66 -7.23
N ARG A 19 14.75 -14.56 -7.22
CA ARG A 19 15.02 -13.74 -6.02
C ARG A 19 14.15 -12.49 -5.92
N ASP A 20 13.28 -12.24 -6.90
CA ASP A 20 12.36 -11.11 -6.91
C ASP A 20 10.99 -11.57 -6.36
N PRO A 21 10.66 -11.25 -5.10
CA PRO A 21 9.40 -11.68 -4.50
C PRO A 21 8.17 -10.98 -5.09
N ASP A 22 8.31 -9.76 -5.62
CA ASP A 22 7.20 -9.03 -6.20
C ASP A 22 6.81 -9.64 -7.55
N PHE A 23 7.80 -9.98 -8.39
CA PHE A 23 7.55 -10.75 -9.60
C PHE A 23 7.03 -12.17 -9.30
N MET A 24 7.67 -12.88 -8.35
CA MET A 24 7.37 -14.28 -8.08
C MET A 24 5.93 -14.49 -7.60
N LEU A 25 5.32 -13.49 -6.95
CA LEU A 25 3.95 -13.56 -6.48
C LEU A 25 2.98 -13.83 -7.64
N GLY A 26 3.01 -12.98 -8.66
CA GLY A 26 2.13 -13.11 -9.81
C GLY A 26 2.53 -14.28 -10.70
N ALA A 27 3.85 -14.51 -10.87
CA ALA A 27 4.34 -15.61 -11.68
C ALA A 27 3.94 -16.98 -11.12
N LEU A 28 4.08 -17.20 -9.81
CA LEU A 28 3.71 -18.46 -9.18
C LEU A 28 2.18 -18.66 -9.19
N LYS A 29 1.39 -17.60 -8.99
CA LYS A 29 -0.08 -17.66 -9.07
C LYS A 29 -0.52 -18.08 -10.49
N THR A 30 0.00 -17.42 -11.53
CA THR A 30 -0.29 -17.77 -12.93
C THR A 30 0.22 -19.17 -13.28
N TYR A 31 1.44 -19.53 -12.87
CA TYR A 31 2.03 -20.85 -13.12
C TYR A 31 1.16 -21.97 -12.54
N ARG A 32 0.74 -21.84 -11.27
CA ARG A 32 -0.10 -22.84 -10.61
C ARG A 32 -1.45 -23.01 -11.31
N MET A 33 -2.06 -21.95 -11.85
CA MET A 33 -3.28 -22.07 -12.65
C MET A 33 -3.03 -22.82 -13.97
N MET A 34 -1.97 -22.45 -14.69
CA MET A 34 -1.65 -23.04 -16.01
C MET A 34 -1.15 -24.48 -15.93
N THR A 35 -0.69 -24.94 -14.76
CA THR A 35 -0.26 -26.33 -14.52
C THR A 35 -1.29 -27.15 -13.72
N GLY A 36 -2.51 -26.64 -13.50
CA GLY A 36 -3.58 -27.36 -12.80
C GLY A 36 -3.35 -27.56 -11.29
N LEU A 37 -2.41 -26.82 -10.69
CA LEU A 37 -2.17 -26.83 -9.23
C LEU A 37 -3.15 -25.93 -8.46
N SER A 38 -3.89 -25.06 -9.16
CA SER A 38 -4.89 -24.16 -8.60
C SER A 38 -6.05 -23.96 -9.57
N GLN A 39 -7.19 -23.50 -9.06
CA GLN A 39 -8.35 -23.15 -9.88
C GLN A 39 -7.98 -21.98 -10.82
N MET A 40 -8.32 -22.10 -12.10
CA MET A 40 -8.05 -21.08 -13.11
C MET A 40 -8.93 -19.84 -12.90
N ASP A 41 -8.29 -18.69 -12.74
CA ASP A 41 -8.88 -17.35 -12.90
C ASP A 41 -8.40 -16.80 -14.27
N PRO A 42 -9.22 -16.89 -15.32
CA PRO A 42 -8.78 -16.54 -16.66
C PRO A 42 -8.53 -15.04 -16.81
N ASP A 43 -9.25 -14.18 -16.07
CA ASP A 43 -9.10 -12.73 -16.20
C ASP A 43 -7.77 -12.30 -15.59
N TYR A 44 -7.45 -12.79 -14.39
CA TYR A 44 -6.15 -12.57 -13.76
C TYR A 44 -5.00 -13.12 -14.61
N ALA A 45 -5.11 -14.37 -15.06
CA ALA A 45 -4.03 -15.02 -15.81
C ALA A 45 -3.77 -14.32 -17.15
N GLN A 46 -4.82 -13.88 -17.86
CA GLN A 46 -4.67 -13.12 -19.10
C GLN A 46 -4.05 -11.73 -18.87
N ASP A 47 -4.54 -10.99 -17.86
CA ASP A 47 -4.01 -9.67 -17.53
C ASP A 47 -2.53 -9.74 -17.13
N TRP A 48 -2.17 -10.65 -16.22
CA TRP A 48 -0.79 -10.82 -15.80
C TRP A 48 0.11 -11.26 -16.96
N TRP A 49 -0.37 -12.19 -17.80
CA TRP A 49 0.37 -12.68 -18.96
C TRP A 49 0.64 -11.57 -19.99
N ALA A 50 -0.36 -10.72 -20.27
CA ALA A 50 -0.24 -9.64 -21.23
C ALA A 50 0.55 -8.44 -20.69
N ASN A 51 0.32 -8.07 -19.42
CA ASN A 51 0.78 -6.78 -18.89
C ASN A 51 1.98 -6.90 -17.94
N SER A 52 2.13 -8.01 -17.21
CA SER A 52 3.20 -8.15 -16.21
C SER A 52 4.39 -8.97 -16.74
N LEU A 53 4.15 -10.10 -17.41
CA LEU A 53 5.22 -10.98 -17.91
C LEU A 53 6.24 -10.27 -18.84
N PRO A 54 5.84 -9.38 -19.78
CA PRO A 54 6.77 -8.77 -20.73
C PRO A 54 7.87 -7.92 -20.10
N GLU A 55 7.63 -7.35 -18.92
CA GLU A 55 8.61 -6.52 -18.21
C GLU A 55 9.84 -7.34 -17.73
N PHE A 56 9.66 -8.65 -17.56
CA PHE A 56 10.68 -9.54 -16.97
C PHE A 56 11.21 -10.60 -17.93
N ALA A 57 10.42 -10.93 -18.96
CA ALA A 57 10.73 -11.98 -19.91
C ALA A 57 12.04 -11.68 -20.67
N ALA A 58 12.86 -12.72 -20.88
CA ALA A 58 14.13 -12.58 -21.58
C ALA A 58 13.99 -12.23 -23.07
N ALA A 59 12.82 -12.52 -23.64
CA ALA A 59 12.43 -12.20 -24.99
C ALA A 59 10.97 -11.72 -24.96
N ALA A 60 10.59 -10.89 -25.95
CA ALA A 60 9.21 -10.46 -26.10
C ALA A 60 8.29 -11.70 -26.17
N PRO A 61 7.36 -11.89 -25.22
CA PRO A 61 6.41 -13.00 -25.25
C PRO A 61 5.54 -12.94 -26.51
N PHE A 62 5.35 -11.73 -27.05
CA PHE A 62 4.47 -11.40 -28.16
C PHE A 62 5.27 -10.76 -29.31
N PRO A 63 5.85 -11.56 -30.23
CA PRO A 63 6.56 -11.01 -31.38
C PRO A 63 5.63 -10.32 -32.40
N THR A 64 4.33 -10.63 -32.35
CA THR A 64 3.26 -10.12 -33.25
C THR A 64 1.94 -10.03 -32.50
N ALA A 65 1.02 -9.15 -32.93
CA ALA A 65 -0.32 -9.04 -32.34
C ALA A 65 -1.09 -10.39 -32.37
N ASP A 66 -1.00 -11.13 -33.48
CA ASP A 66 -1.60 -12.47 -33.59
C ASP A 66 -1.05 -13.47 -32.56
N ALA A 67 0.21 -13.30 -32.14
CA ALA A 67 0.83 -14.20 -31.16
C ALA A 67 0.29 -13.93 -29.75
N GLU A 68 -0.02 -12.67 -29.44
CA GLU A 68 -0.71 -12.30 -28.20
C GLU A 68 -2.12 -12.89 -28.18
N GLU A 69 -2.90 -12.68 -29.25
CA GLU A 69 -4.26 -13.20 -29.35
C GLU A 69 -4.31 -14.73 -29.18
N HIS A 70 -3.40 -15.46 -29.84
CA HIS A 70 -3.33 -16.91 -29.73
C HIS A 70 -2.91 -17.40 -28.34
N GLN A 71 -2.02 -16.70 -27.65
CA GLN A 71 -1.62 -17.04 -26.28
C GLN A 71 -2.74 -16.78 -25.27
N LEU A 72 -3.45 -15.65 -25.39
CA LEU A 72 -4.62 -15.36 -24.56
C LEU A 72 -5.75 -16.35 -24.83
N ALA A 73 -5.95 -16.77 -26.09
CA ALA A 73 -6.90 -17.82 -26.44
C ALA A 73 -6.51 -19.19 -25.83
N ALA A 74 -5.22 -19.51 -25.76
CA ALA A 74 -4.75 -20.72 -25.11
C ALA A 74 -5.02 -20.70 -23.59
N ILE A 75 -4.80 -19.57 -22.91
CA ILE A 75 -5.14 -19.40 -21.48
C ILE A 75 -6.65 -19.61 -21.28
N ARG A 76 -7.50 -19.01 -22.11
CA ARG A 76 -8.95 -19.23 -22.05
C ARG A 76 -9.31 -20.70 -22.24
N ARG A 77 -8.63 -21.43 -23.13
CA ARG A 77 -8.88 -22.86 -23.36
C ARG A 77 -8.55 -23.74 -22.15
N MET A 78 -7.55 -23.37 -21.34
CA MET A 78 -7.22 -24.09 -20.10
C MET A 78 -8.33 -24.04 -19.04
N THR A 79 -9.37 -23.21 -19.21
CA THR A 79 -10.56 -23.24 -18.35
C THR A 79 -11.48 -24.45 -18.60
N VAL A 80 -11.38 -25.08 -19.78
CA VAL A 80 -12.25 -26.19 -20.20
C VAL A 80 -11.47 -27.47 -20.47
N ASP A 81 -10.18 -27.37 -20.79
CA ASP A 81 -9.30 -28.50 -21.08
C ASP A 81 -8.34 -28.74 -19.91
N GLU A 82 -8.55 -29.83 -19.17
CA GLU A 82 -7.74 -30.19 -18.01
C GLU A 82 -6.45 -30.96 -18.38
N SER A 83 -6.05 -30.96 -19.65
CA SER A 83 -4.78 -31.52 -20.09
C SER A 83 -3.59 -30.61 -19.73
N TYR A 84 -3.25 -30.55 -18.45
CA TYR A 84 -2.16 -29.71 -17.95
C TYR A 84 -0.76 -30.29 -18.20
N VAL A 85 0.21 -29.38 -18.39
CA VAL A 85 1.64 -29.72 -18.38
C VAL A 85 2.07 -30.01 -16.94
N ALA A 86 2.86 -31.07 -16.75
CA ALA A 86 3.39 -31.40 -15.43
C ALA A 86 4.29 -30.27 -14.89
N PRO A 87 4.05 -29.76 -13.66
CA PRO A 87 4.83 -28.67 -13.09
C PRO A 87 6.23 -29.11 -12.63
N ASP A 88 7.20 -28.22 -12.75
CA ASP A 88 8.52 -28.30 -12.12
C ASP A 88 8.40 -28.09 -10.60
N GLN A 89 8.45 -29.19 -9.86
CA GLN A 89 8.35 -29.18 -8.41
C GLN A 89 9.50 -28.44 -7.72
N ALA A 90 10.70 -28.42 -8.31
CA ALA A 90 11.83 -27.69 -7.74
C ALA A 90 11.64 -26.19 -7.89
N LEU A 91 11.12 -25.76 -9.05
CA LEU A 91 10.76 -24.36 -9.27
C LEU A 91 9.66 -23.91 -8.30
N VAL A 92 8.59 -24.70 -8.14
CA VAL A 92 7.50 -24.37 -7.21
C VAL A 92 8.03 -24.23 -5.78
N ALA A 93 8.89 -25.16 -5.33
CA ALA A 93 9.45 -25.12 -3.99
C ALA A 93 10.33 -23.88 -3.76
N GLU A 94 11.16 -23.50 -4.74
CA GLU A 94 12.03 -22.33 -4.61
C GLU A 94 11.24 -21.02 -4.73
N ALA A 95 10.29 -20.94 -5.67
CA ALA A 95 9.37 -19.82 -5.83
C ALA A 95 8.59 -19.54 -4.54
N LEU A 96 8.11 -20.59 -3.87
CA LEU A 96 7.45 -20.46 -2.57
C LEU A 96 8.37 -19.83 -1.53
N LYS A 97 9.63 -20.27 -1.39
CA LYS A 97 10.57 -19.66 -0.43
C LYS A 97 10.72 -18.16 -0.68
N THR A 98 10.82 -17.75 -1.94
CA THR A 98 10.92 -16.33 -2.30
C THR A 98 9.65 -15.57 -1.97
N VAL A 99 8.47 -16.08 -2.34
CA VAL A 99 7.18 -15.42 -2.01
C VAL A 99 6.98 -15.31 -0.50
N CYS A 100 7.44 -16.29 0.29
CA CYS A 100 7.33 -16.24 1.74
C CYS A 100 8.24 -15.19 2.41
N THR A 101 9.15 -14.52 1.67
CA THR A 101 9.93 -13.40 2.22
C THR A 101 9.09 -12.14 2.44
N ILE A 102 7.96 -12.02 1.73
CA ILE A 102 6.97 -10.96 1.96
C ILE A 102 5.78 -11.59 2.68
N SER A 103 5.43 -11.07 3.86
CA SER A 103 4.30 -11.57 4.62
C SER A 103 2.97 -11.36 3.87
N LEU A 104 1.98 -12.23 4.11
CA LEU A 104 0.65 -12.07 3.50
C LEU A 104 0.03 -10.68 3.76
N PRO A 105 0.08 -10.13 4.99
CA PRO A 105 -0.36 -8.75 5.24
C PRO A 105 0.37 -7.70 4.40
N ALA A 106 1.69 -7.85 4.21
CA ALA A 106 2.46 -6.89 3.41
C ALA A 106 2.09 -6.93 1.92
N ARG A 107 1.76 -8.10 1.38
CA ARG A 107 1.27 -8.21 0.00
C ARG A 107 -0.11 -7.60 -0.16
N ALA A 108 -1.02 -7.93 0.76
CA ALA A 108 -2.35 -7.36 0.81
C ALA A 108 -2.30 -5.82 0.95
N TYR A 109 -1.38 -5.30 1.76
CA TYR A 109 -1.13 -3.88 1.89
C TYR A 109 -0.67 -3.22 0.58
N LYS A 110 0.28 -3.83 -0.15
CA LYS A 110 0.68 -3.34 -1.48
C LYS A 110 -0.51 -3.30 -2.45
N GLN A 111 -1.34 -4.34 -2.44
CA GLN A 111 -2.55 -4.40 -3.27
C GLN A 111 -3.56 -3.31 -2.88
N LEU A 112 -3.74 -3.04 -1.58
CA LEU A 112 -4.58 -1.96 -1.09
C LEU A 112 -4.11 -0.59 -1.63
N LEU A 113 -2.81 -0.31 -1.60
CA LEU A 113 -2.28 0.95 -2.14
C LEU A 113 -2.36 1.05 -3.67
N ALA A 114 -2.29 -0.07 -4.37
CA ALA A 114 -2.42 -0.14 -5.84
C ALA A 114 -3.87 -0.06 -6.33
N ASP A 115 -4.85 -0.24 -5.43
CA ASP A 115 -6.27 -0.11 -5.74
C ASP A 115 -6.56 1.24 -6.40
N PRO A 116 -7.21 1.29 -7.58
CA PRO A 116 -7.51 2.55 -8.26
C PRO A 116 -8.28 3.57 -7.40
N ALA A 117 -9.13 3.09 -6.48
CA ALA A 117 -9.86 3.96 -5.56
C ALA A 117 -8.93 4.64 -4.53
N VAL A 118 -7.82 3.98 -4.17
CA VAL A 118 -6.80 4.49 -3.24
C VAL A 118 -5.73 5.29 -3.98
N ALA A 119 -5.18 4.74 -5.05
CA ALA A 119 -4.15 5.38 -5.87
C ALA A 119 -4.65 6.66 -6.57
N GLY A 120 -5.96 6.74 -6.86
CA GLY A 120 -6.60 7.91 -7.45
C GLY A 120 -6.92 9.04 -6.46
N LEU A 121 -6.65 8.86 -5.15
CA LEU A 121 -6.91 9.88 -4.14
C LEU A 121 -6.05 11.12 -4.38
N LYS A 122 -6.71 12.29 -4.34
CA LYS A 122 -6.05 13.58 -4.53
C LYS A 122 -4.99 13.81 -3.45
N GLU A 123 -3.79 14.20 -3.88
CA GLU A 123 -2.71 14.55 -2.97
C GLU A 123 -3.06 15.73 -2.05
N TRP A 124 -2.59 15.64 -0.80
CA TRP A 124 -2.55 16.78 0.12
C TRP A 124 -1.35 17.65 -0.21
N VAL A 125 -1.62 18.88 -0.68
CA VAL A 125 -0.58 19.78 -1.18
C VAL A 125 -0.31 20.91 -0.16
N PRO A 126 0.90 20.98 0.43
CA PRO A 126 1.24 21.96 1.47
C PRO A 126 0.98 23.42 1.08
N ALA A 127 1.22 23.76 -0.19
CA ALA A 127 1.00 25.12 -0.71
C ALA A 127 -0.46 25.59 -0.58
N ASN A 128 -1.44 24.67 -0.56
CA ASN A 128 -2.84 25.02 -0.40
C ASN A 128 -3.19 25.47 1.03
N PHE A 129 -2.35 25.11 2.00
CA PHE A 129 -2.59 25.35 3.43
C PHE A 129 -1.65 26.41 4.03
N ALA A 130 -0.50 26.67 3.40
CA ALA A 130 0.48 27.63 3.91
C ALA A 130 0.10 29.11 3.70
N GLY A 131 -1.02 29.40 3.02
CA GLY A 131 -1.49 30.75 2.75
C GLY A 131 -0.64 31.52 1.73
N PRO A 132 -0.97 32.80 1.45
CA PRO A 132 -0.32 33.59 0.39
C PRO A 132 1.19 33.78 0.59
N ASN A 133 1.64 33.87 1.84
CA ASN A 133 3.06 34.05 2.18
C ASN A 133 3.82 32.72 2.35
N GLY A 134 3.14 31.58 2.32
CA GLY A 134 3.74 30.28 2.61
C GLY A 134 4.95 29.95 1.74
N GLY A 135 4.92 30.29 0.45
CA GLY A 135 6.04 30.08 -0.47
C GLY A 135 7.26 30.97 -0.21
N LYS A 136 7.11 32.07 0.53
CA LYS A 136 8.20 32.95 0.95
C LYS A 136 8.78 32.54 2.31
N VAL A 137 7.90 32.06 3.20
CA VAL A 137 8.26 31.71 4.59
C VAL A 137 8.85 30.31 4.69
N PHE A 138 8.42 29.37 3.84
CA PHE A 138 8.86 27.98 3.90
C PHE A 138 9.74 27.57 2.72
N ALA A 139 10.67 26.67 3.03
CA ALA A 139 11.43 25.91 2.05
C ALA A 139 11.48 24.43 2.47
N ARG A 140 11.85 23.56 1.53
CA ARG A 140 12.13 22.15 1.81
C ARG A 140 13.63 21.91 1.90
N ARG A 141 14.07 21.02 2.78
CA ARG A 141 15.49 20.60 2.87
C ARG A 141 15.89 19.79 1.64
N SER A 142 14.96 19.03 1.08
CA SER A 142 15.06 18.26 -0.15
C SER A 142 15.02 19.11 -1.43
N ALA A 143 14.86 20.44 -1.32
CA ALA A 143 14.62 21.36 -2.43
C ALA A 143 13.33 21.09 -3.25
N LYS A 144 12.46 20.16 -2.82
CA LYS A 144 11.11 20.01 -3.36
C LYS A 144 10.31 21.32 -3.21
N THR A 145 9.41 21.59 -4.14
CA THR A 145 8.47 22.71 -4.00
C THR A 145 7.36 22.33 -3.00
N LEU A 146 6.68 23.32 -2.42
CA LEU A 146 5.48 23.09 -1.59
C LEU A 146 4.29 22.53 -2.39
N ARG A 147 4.41 22.38 -3.72
CA ARG A 147 3.41 21.75 -4.57
C ARG A 147 3.55 20.23 -4.63
N VAL A 148 4.69 19.68 -4.21
CA VAL A 148 4.84 18.22 -4.07
C VAL A 148 4.13 17.81 -2.79
N GLY A 149 3.04 17.06 -2.96
CA GLY A 149 2.15 16.68 -1.87
C GLY A 149 2.53 15.38 -1.16
N ILE A 150 1.66 15.03 -0.21
CA ILE A 150 1.57 13.69 0.37
C ILE A 150 0.42 12.97 -0.36
N SER A 151 0.59 11.68 -0.68
CA SER A 151 -0.47 10.88 -1.31
C SER A 151 -1.77 10.99 -0.52
N GLY A 152 -2.89 11.10 -1.24
CA GLY A 152 -4.22 11.20 -0.63
C GLY A 152 -4.55 9.99 0.25
N ALA A 153 -3.93 8.83 0.00
CA ALA A 153 -4.04 7.64 0.82
C ALA A 153 -3.61 7.86 2.29
N PHE A 154 -2.75 8.85 2.57
CA PHE A 154 -2.25 9.16 3.92
C PHE A 154 -2.82 10.47 4.47
N THR A 155 -4.05 10.79 4.10
CA THR A 155 -4.82 11.93 4.63
C THR A 155 -5.92 11.44 5.56
N TYR A 156 -6.49 12.34 6.36
CA TYR A 156 -7.63 12.00 7.21
C TYR A 156 -8.80 11.46 6.38
N ALA A 157 -9.16 12.16 5.30
CA ALA A 157 -10.24 11.75 4.41
C ALA A 157 -9.92 10.42 3.71
N GLY A 158 -8.70 10.25 3.17
CA GLY A 158 -8.29 8.99 2.56
C GLY A 158 -8.37 7.81 3.52
N PHE A 159 -7.98 8.01 4.78
CA PHE A 159 -8.09 7.00 5.82
C PHE A 159 -9.55 6.60 6.09
N HIS A 160 -10.41 7.58 6.43
CA HIS A 160 -11.77 7.32 6.90
C HIS A 160 -12.72 6.93 5.76
N ASP A 161 -12.58 7.53 4.58
CA ASP A 161 -13.56 7.42 3.50
C ASP A 161 -13.22 6.31 2.50
N VAL A 162 -11.96 5.84 2.45
CA VAL A 162 -11.52 4.85 1.46
C VAL A 162 -10.77 3.70 2.08
N ILE A 163 -9.69 3.95 2.83
CA ILE A 163 -8.83 2.87 3.35
C ILE A 163 -9.61 1.93 4.26
N LEU A 164 -10.39 2.47 5.21
CA LEU A 164 -11.17 1.65 6.15
C LEU A 164 -12.30 0.86 5.48
N ASP A 165 -12.80 1.32 4.33
CA ASP A 165 -13.82 0.61 3.54
C ASP A 165 -13.21 -0.54 2.72
N ARG A 166 -11.98 -0.37 2.22
CA ARG A 166 -11.31 -1.38 1.38
C ARG A 166 -10.55 -2.44 2.17
N ILE A 167 -10.16 -2.17 3.42
CA ILE A 167 -9.26 -3.05 4.16
C ILE A 167 -9.83 -4.46 4.38
N ASP A 168 -11.13 -4.58 4.67
CA ASP A 168 -11.77 -5.87 4.92
C ASP A 168 -11.92 -6.68 3.61
N ASP A 169 -12.20 -6.02 2.49
CA ASP A 169 -12.29 -6.65 1.17
C ASP A 169 -10.91 -7.18 0.74
N VAL A 170 -9.87 -6.37 0.89
CA VAL A 170 -8.49 -6.76 0.55
C VAL A 170 -8.01 -7.89 1.47
N ALA A 171 -8.33 -7.85 2.76
CA ALA A 171 -8.04 -8.94 3.68
C ALA A 171 -8.77 -10.24 3.30
N ALA A 172 -10.05 -10.15 2.89
CA ALA A 172 -10.80 -11.32 2.43
C ALA A 172 -10.19 -11.93 1.16
N GLN A 173 -9.81 -11.10 0.18
CA GLN A 173 -9.14 -11.57 -1.03
C GLN A 173 -7.79 -12.21 -0.74
N ALA A 174 -6.96 -11.58 0.10
CA ALA A 174 -5.68 -12.13 0.52
C ALA A 174 -5.85 -13.47 1.28
N ALA A 175 -6.93 -13.63 2.05
CA ALA A 175 -7.25 -14.89 2.72
C ALA A 175 -7.66 -16.00 1.73
N LEU A 176 -8.32 -15.67 0.62
CA LEU A 176 -8.63 -16.64 -0.46
C LEU A 176 -7.35 -17.04 -1.22
N ASP A 177 -6.52 -16.05 -1.56
CA ASP A 177 -5.24 -16.25 -2.27
C ASP A 177 -4.22 -17.06 -1.46
N ARG A 178 -4.44 -17.22 -0.14
CA ARG A 178 -3.66 -18.11 0.73
C ARG A 178 -3.54 -19.52 0.16
N ALA A 179 -4.61 -20.09 -0.39
CA ALA A 179 -4.61 -21.44 -0.94
C ALA A 179 -3.65 -21.56 -2.13
N VAL A 180 -3.50 -20.48 -2.91
CA VAL A 180 -2.58 -20.40 -4.06
C VAL A 180 -1.12 -20.54 -3.62
N PHE A 181 -0.77 -20.21 -2.37
CA PHE A 181 0.59 -20.32 -1.83
C PHE A 181 0.74 -21.39 -0.73
N ALA A 182 -0.26 -22.26 -0.60
CA ALA A 182 -0.20 -23.37 0.35
C ALA A 182 0.94 -24.34 0.01
N GLY A 183 1.60 -24.86 1.07
CA GLY A 183 2.70 -25.82 0.99
C GLY A 183 4.11 -25.24 1.14
N GLY A 184 4.27 -23.90 1.25
CA GLY A 184 5.59 -23.27 1.42
C GLY A 184 5.71 -22.23 2.54
N CYS A 185 4.64 -21.50 2.87
CA CYS A 185 4.66 -20.48 3.92
C CYS A 185 4.00 -21.02 5.20
N SER A 186 4.78 -21.51 6.16
CA SER A 186 4.29 -22.08 7.43
C SER A 186 3.58 -21.08 8.34
N GLU A 187 3.72 -19.77 8.11
CA GLU A 187 3.20 -18.74 9.02
C GLU A 187 1.74 -18.33 8.79
N ASN A 188 1.11 -18.85 7.75
CA ASN A 188 -0.23 -18.40 7.40
C ASN A 188 -1.07 -19.59 6.99
N SER A 189 -1.43 -20.52 7.87
CA SER A 189 -2.52 -21.49 7.59
C SER A 189 -3.85 -21.19 8.31
N GLU A 190 -3.88 -20.36 9.36
CA GLU A 190 -5.09 -20.17 10.20
C GLU A 190 -5.48 -18.71 10.56
N THR A 191 -4.74 -17.69 10.12
CA THR A 191 -5.11 -16.27 10.37
C THR A 191 -6.52 -15.96 9.86
N SER A 192 -7.38 -15.45 10.74
CA SER A 192 -8.72 -14.98 10.38
C SER A 192 -8.65 -13.70 9.54
N VAL A 193 -9.67 -13.43 8.71
CA VAL A 193 -9.77 -12.18 7.94
C VAL A 193 -9.64 -10.97 8.86
N SER A 194 -10.26 -11.00 10.04
CA SER A 194 -10.15 -9.92 11.03
C SER A 194 -8.70 -9.67 11.48
N ALA A 195 -7.96 -10.73 11.81
CA ALA A 195 -6.56 -10.59 12.21
C ALA A 195 -5.69 -10.07 11.06
N LEU A 196 -5.97 -10.50 9.83
CA LEU A 196 -5.30 -10.01 8.63
C LEU A 196 -5.60 -8.52 8.38
N SER A 197 -6.85 -8.08 8.52
CA SER A 197 -7.20 -6.65 8.46
C SER A 197 -6.42 -5.83 9.49
N GLU A 198 -6.26 -6.34 10.73
CA GLU A 198 -5.48 -5.68 11.77
C GLU A 198 -4.00 -5.55 11.40
N ASP A 199 -3.41 -6.59 10.80
CA ASP A 199 -2.01 -6.58 10.39
C ASP A 199 -1.76 -5.65 9.19
N ILE A 200 -2.68 -5.61 8.22
CA ILE A 200 -2.65 -4.63 7.13
C ILE A 200 -2.74 -3.21 7.69
N LEU A 201 -3.61 -3.00 8.68
CA LEU A 201 -3.80 -1.68 9.29
C LEU A 201 -2.56 -1.19 10.05
N LYS A 202 -1.83 -2.10 10.70
CA LYS A 202 -0.54 -1.77 11.35
C LYS A 202 0.47 -1.25 10.31
N LEU A 203 0.63 -1.98 9.20
CA LEU A 203 1.51 -1.56 8.10
C LEU A 203 1.10 -0.20 7.53
N TYR A 204 -0.20 0.01 7.35
CA TYR A 204 -0.74 1.30 6.93
C TYR A 204 -0.39 2.42 7.91
N TYR A 205 -0.52 2.20 9.23
CA TYR A 205 -0.17 3.22 10.22
C TYR A 205 1.33 3.52 10.24
N ASP A 206 2.18 2.52 10.10
CA ASP A 206 3.64 2.71 10.04
C ASP A 206 4.01 3.63 8.86
N ASP A 207 3.43 3.38 7.68
CA ASP A 207 3.65 4.22 6.50
C ASP A 207 2.98 5.60 6.66
N TYR A 208 1.78 5.68 7.23
CA TYR A 208 1.11 6.95 7.52
C TYR A 208 2.01 7.85 8.38
N ILE A 209 2.55 7.31 9.47
CA ILE A 209 3.49 8.02 10.34
C ILE A 209 4.74 8.40 9.55
N ALA A 210 5.33 7.48 8.78
CA ALA A 210 6.55 7.75 8.01
C ALA A 210 6.38 8.89 6.99
N GLN A 211 5.23 8.96 6.31
CA GLN A 211 4.92 10.02 5.35
C GLN A 211 4.88 11.40 6.02
N TRP A 212 4.18 11.51 7.15
CA TRP A 212 4.07 12.78 7.89
C TRP A 212 5.36 13.16 8.59
N ASP A 213 6.09 12.21 9.18
CA ASP A 213 7.41 12.46 9.78
C ASP A 213 8.41 12.95 8.74
N SER A 214 8.45 12.29 7.58
CA SER A 214 9.29 12.70 6.45
C SER A 214 8.93 14.11 5.97
N PHE A 215 7.63 14.39 5.84
CA PHE A 215 7.15 15.73 5.50
C PHE A 215 7.61 16.77 6.51
N LEU A 216 7.39 16.56 7.80
CA LEU A 216 7.74 17.51 8.86
C LEU A 216 9.24 17.74 8.98
N ARG A 217 10.06 16.68 8.89
CA ARG A 217 11.53 16.76 8.92
C ARG A 217 12.13 17.48 7.72
N ASP A 218 11.41 17.48 6.60
CA ASP A 218 11.82 18.15 5.36
C ASP A 218 11.37 19.63 5.31
N MET A 219 10.40 20.04 6.12
CA MET A 219 10.01 21.45 6.24
C MET A 219 11.06 22.27 7.00
N ARG A 220 11.37 23.47 6.49
CA ARG A 220 12.17 24.49 7.17
C ARG A 220 11.70 25.90 6.82
N LEU A 221 12.16 26.88 7.59
CA LEU A 221 12.06 28.28 7.17
C LEU A 221 12.93 28.52 5.93
N ALA A 222 12.44 29.40 5.05
CA ALA A 222 13.23 29.87 3.93
C ALA A 222 14.51 30.59 4.42
N PRO A 223 15.62 30.51 3.67
CA PRO A 223 16.85 31.21 4.04
C PRO A 223 16.61 32.71 4.24
N LEU A 224 17.09 33.25 5.36
CA LEU A 224 17.02 34.67 5.65
C LEU A 224 18.24 35.35 5.02
N THR A 225 18.10 35.80 3.77
CA THR A 225 19.23 36.31 2.97
C THR A 225 19.68 37.72 3.36
N ASP A 226 18.75 38.52 3.88
CA ASP A 226 19.01 39.88 4.33
C ASP A 226 18.02 40.29 5.44
N LEU A 227 18.23 41.48 6.01
CA LEU A 227 17.43 41.99 7.12
C LEU A 227 15.98 42.29 6.72
N ILE A 228 15.73 42.68 5.46
CA ILE A 228 14.38 42.99 4.97
C ILE A 228 13.58 41.68 4.91
N VAL A 229 14.14 40.65 4.27
CA VAL A 229 13.55 39.30 4.20
C VAL A 229 13.35 38.72 5.60
N ALA A 230 14.33 38.87 6.50
CA ALA A 230 14.19 38.43 7.89
C ALA A 230 13.04 39.15 8.61
N SER A 231 12.91 40.46 8.44
CA SER A 231 11.85 41.26 9.06
C SER A 231 10.46 40.88 8.51
N GLU A 232 10.33 40.70 7.21
CA GLU A 232 9.08 40.27 6.56
C GLU A 232 8.65 38.88 7.01
N ASN A 233 9.57 37.91 7.01
CA ASN A 233 9.28 36.55 7.47
C ASN A 233 8.89 36.51 8.95
N LEU A 234 9.61 37.22 9.83
CA LEU A 234 9.26 37.30 11.25
C LEU A 234 7.90 37.97 11.47
N LYS A 235 7.59 39.02 10.71
CA LYS A 235 6.30 39.68 10.76
C LYS A 235 5.16 38.72 10.39
N ASP A 236 5.30 37.95 9.32
CA ASP A 236 4.31 36.92 8.94
C ASP A 236 4.14 35.87 10.05
N LEU A 237 5.26 35.32 10.53
CA LEU A 237 5.26 34.28 11.57
C LEU A 237 4.58 34.74 12.87
N SER A 238 4.73 36.02 13.23
CA SER A 238 4.12 36.66 14.41
C SER A 238 2.68 37.13 14.20
N SER A 239 2.20 37.15 12.95
CA SER A 239 0.89 37.71 12.63
C SER A 239 -0.26 36.81 13.09
N ALA A 240 -1.46 37.39 13.22
CA ALA A 240 -2.67 36.61 13.49
C ALA A 240 -2.95 35.57 12.38
N ASP A 241 -2.49 35.84 11.16
CA ASP A 241 -2.66 34.98 9.98
C ASP A 241 -1.36 34.24 9.58
N SER A 242 -0.57 33.85 10.59
CA SER A 242 0.73 33.21 10.43
C SER A 242 0.71 31.98 9.51
N ALA A 243 1.59 31.96 8.50
CA ALA A 243 1.74 30.82 7.60
C ALA A 243 2.12 29.52 8.35
N LEU A 244 2.91 29.63 9.43
CA LEU A 244 3.28 28.51 10.29
C LEU A 244 2.09 27.96 11.05
N LYS A 245 1.28 28.83 11.64
CA LYS A 245 0.08 28.40 12.35
C LYS A 245 -0.87 27.69 11.40
N ARG A 246 -1.13 28.27 10.22
CA ARG A 246 -2.01 27.66 9.20
C ARG A 246 -1.54 26.26 8.79
N LEU A 247 -0.26 26.13 8.45
CA LEU A 247 0.29 24.85 8.00
C LEU A 247 0.25 23.80 9.13
N LEU A 248 0.64 24.16 10.36
CA LEU A 248 0.59 23.24 11.49
C LEU A 248 -0.85 22.83 11.83
N THR A 249 -1.81 23.75 11.80
CA THR A 249 -3.22 23.41 11.98
C THR A 249 -3.71 22.42 10.92
N ALA A 250 -3.33 22.61 9.65
CA ALA A 250 -3.66 21.66 8.60
C ALA A 250 -3.01 20.27 8.82
N VAL A 251 -1.74 20.22 9.25
CA VAL A 251 -1.09 18.94 9.61
C VAL A 251 -1.82 18.24 10.75
N VAL A 252 -2.24 18.97 11.78
CA VAL A 252 -3.02 18.42 12.90
C VAL A 252 -4.35 17.86 12.39
N GLN A 253 -5.04 18.57 11.50
CA GLN A 253 -6.29 18.12 10.91
C GLN A 253 -6.16 16.82 10.12
N GLU A 254 -5.00 16.57 9.52
CA GLU A 254 -4.75 15.31 8.82
C GLU A 254 -4.35 14.19 9.80
N THR A 255 -3.44 14.47 10.73
CA THR A 255 -2.82 13.46 11.60
C THR A 255 -3.66 13.04 12.82
N GLU A 256 -4.68 13.82 13.20
CA GLU A 256 -5.60 13.48 14.29
C GLU A 256 -6.71 12.52 13.82
N LEU A 257 -6.34 11.26 13.58
CA LEU A 257 -7.26 10.23 13.06
C LEU A 257 -8.42 9.89 14.00
N THR A 258 -8.30 10.17 15.30
CA THR A 258 -9.29 9.79 16.33
C THR A 258 -10.21 10.92 16.77
N ARG A 259 -10.22 12.06 16.09
CA ARG A 259 -11.15 13.15 16.44
C ARG A 259 -12.59 12.64 16.35
N SER A 260 -13.38 12.92 17.38
CA SER A 260 -14.84 12.85 17.29
C SER A 260 -15.29 14.06 16.47
N ASP A 261 -16.10 13.88 15.44
CA ASP A 261 -16.68 14.97 14.64
C ASP A 261 -17.62 15.92 15.44
N ASP A 262 -17.58 15.87 16.77
CA ASP A 262 -18.25 16.79 17.67
C ASP A 262 -17.40 18.06 17.89
N ALA A 263 -17.26 18.85 16.85
CA ALA A 263 -17.00 20.29 16.94
C ALA A 263 -17.84 21.00 15.86
N PRO A 264 -18.52 22.11 16.17
CA PRO A 264 -19.71 22.54 15.45
C PRO A 264 -19.33 23.07 14.06
N ALA A 265 -19.53 22.24 13.03
CA ALA A 265 -19.85 22.74 11.72
C ALA A 265 -21.22 23.43 11.83
N GLY A 266 -21.26 24.71 11.46
CA GLY A 266 -22.54 25.42 11.28
C GLY A 266 -23.48 24.57 10.42
N ASP A 267 -24.75 24.61 10.81
CA ASP A 267 -25.88 23.87 10.26
C ASP A 267 -25.70 23.38 8.81
N ASP A 268 -25.39 22.09 8.66
CA ASP A 268 -25.87 21.25 7.56
C ASP A 268 -25.79 19.77 7.96
N LYS A 269 -26.88 19.28 8.56
CA LYS A 269 -27.05 17.88 8.95
C LYS A 269 -27.31 17.00 7.72
N ALA A 270 -26.27 16.35 7.19
CA ALA A 270 -26.45 15.20 6.31
C ALA A 270 -25.24 14.24 6.22
N ALA A 271 -24.61 13.84 7.34
CA ALA A 271 -23.67 12.69 7.34
C ALA A 271 -23.40 12.12 8.74
N ALA A 272 -24.40 11.53 9.42
CA ALA A 272 -24.19 10.94 10.76
C ALA A 272 -24.68 9.50 10.86
N LYS A 273 -24.23 8.62 9.95
CA LYS A 273 -24.49 7.17 10.06
C LYS A 273 -23.26 6.26 9.90
N GLY A 274 -22.08 6.78 9.53
CA GLY A 274 -20.84 5.99 9.39
C GLY A 274 -20.00 5.85 10.68
N GLY A 275 -19.90 6.91 11.49
CA GLY A 275 -18.96 6.99 12.61
C GLY A 275 -19.14 5.94 13.72
N SER A 276 -20.35 5.42 13.94
CA SER A 276 -20.62 4.49 15.07
C SER A 276 -20.00 3.10 14.88
N LYS A 277 -19.91 2.59 13.64
CA LYS A 277 -19.24 1.30 13.35
C LYS A 277 -17.72 1.45 13.35
N LEU A 278 -17.21 2.57 12.84
CA LEU A 278 -15.78 2.91 12.77
C LEU A 278 -15.19 3.12 14.17
N LEU A 279 -15.88 3.87 15.04
CA LEU A 279 -15.50 4.01 16.46
C LEU A 279 -15.58 2.68 17.22
N GLY A 280 -16.49 1.78 16.86
CA GLY A 280 -16.56 0.42 17.40
C GLY A 280 -15.37 -0.46 17.00
N LYS A 281 -14.88 -0.34 15.75
CA LYS A 281 -13.67 -1.02 15.26
C LYS A 281 -12.39 -0.40 15.87
N LEU A 282 -12.28 0.93 15.89
CA LEU A 282 -11.16 1.66 16.51
C LEU A 282 -11.10 1.49 18.03
N GLY A 283 -12.25 1.41 18.72
CA GLY A 283 -12.32 1.15 20.16
C GLY A 283 -11.88 -0.26 20.56
N LYS A 284 -12.04 -1.25 19.66
CA LYS A 284 -11.46 -2.60 19.84
C LYS A 284 -9.95 -2.58 19.61
N LEU A 285 -9.48 -1.89 18.57
CA LEU A 285 -8.05 -1.71 18.27
C LEU A 285 -7.30 -0.97 19.38
N GLY A 286 -7.87 0.12 19.91
CA GLY A 286 -7.29 0.90 21.01
C GLY A 286 -7.15 0.12 22.32
N LYS A 287 -8.02 -0.87 22.58
CA LYS A 287 -7.87 -1.79 23.71
C LYS A 287 -6.72 -2.77 23.53
N ILE A 288 -6.42 -3.17 22.29
CA ILE A 288 -5.33 -4.10 21.99
C ILE A 288 -3.98 -3.39 22.10
N VAL A 289 -3.86 -2.13 21.64
CA VAL A 289 -2.65 -1.30 21.81
C VAL A 289 -2.31 -1.08 23.29
N LYS A 290 -3.31 -0.81 24.14
CA LYS A 290 -3.11 -0.72 25.61
C LYS A 290 -2.68 -2.05 26.26
N THR A 291 -2.99 -3.18 25.62
CA THR A 291 -2.63 -4.51 26.12
C THR A 291 -1.22 -4.90 25.66
N GLY A 292 -0.82 -4.53 24.43
CA GLY A 292 0.55 -4.68 23.92
C GLY A 292 1.57 -3.82 24.67
N ALA A 293 1.19 -2.60 25.07
CA ALA A 293 2.05 -1.73 25.89
C ALA A 293 2.37 -2.29 27.29
N LYS A 294 1.62 -3.29 27.79
CA LYS A 294 1.89 -3.99 29.05
C LYS A 294 2.88 -5.15 28.92
N LEU A 295 3.29 -5.53 27.71
CA LEU A 295 4.18 -6.66 27.43
C LEU A 295 5.58 -6.25 26.96
N LEU A 296 5.90 -4.95 26.94
CA LEU A 296 7.26 -4.48 26.72
C LEU A 296 8.03 -4.51 28.05
N PRO A 297 9.22 -5.15 28.12
CA PRO A 297 10.07 -5.05 29.30
C PRO A 297 10.50 -3.59 29.47
N ARG A 298 10.39 -3.07 30.71
CA ARG A 298 10.96 -1.77 31.08
C ARG A 298 12.44 -1.77 30.72
N ALA A 299 12.83 -0.92 29.79
CA ALA A 299 14.23 -0.69 29.47
C ALA A 299 14.94 -0.10 30.71
N GLY A 300 15.83 -0.92 31.29
CA GLY A 300 17.07 -0.55 31.95
C GLY A 300 17.05 0.56 33.00
N SER A 301 16.92 0.18 34.28
CA SER A 301 17.68 0.84 35.34
C SER A 301 19.10 0.29 35.31
N ALA A 302 20.04 1.04 34.74
CA ALA A 302 21.46 0.84 34.94
C ALA A 302 22.07 2.21 35.27
N ASN A 303 22.37 2.40 36.55
CA ASN A 303 23.60 3.05 36.97
C ASN A 303 23.95 2.52 38.36
N GLU A 304 25.11 1.88 38.42
CA GLU A 304 25.82 1.48 39.62
C GLU A 304 27.11 2.31 39.67
N VAL A 305 27.53 2.64 40.90
CA VAL A 305 28.76 3.36 41.33
C VAL A 305 28.74 4.89 41.24
#